data_AF-A0A397D447-F1
#
_entry.id   AF-A0A397D447-F1
#
_cell.length_a   1.000
_cell.length_b   1.000
_cell.length_c   1.000
_cell.angle_alpha   90.00
_cell.angle_beta   90.00
_cell.angle_gamma   90.00
#
_symmetry.space_group_name_H-M   'P 1'
#
loop_
_entity.id
_entity.type
_entity.pdbx_description
1 polymer ?
#
loop_
_entity_poly.entity_id
_entity_poly.type
_entity_poly.pdbx_seq_one_letter_code
_entity_poly.pdbx_strand_id
1 'polypeptide(L)'
;ADVIATHVFGLAQDLPDAAGTVFREFVATLAKKTAKTCWPDMRDLLLLRVALHVFPVTDLRHNVISPIELVLGQVRRTTLESADHVRRALFCAGLSLQITAKKGKFMPELVHCLHEIVALVHSQDADDAWFVAPLKAFVKSKATTFPTLALDATTDGLDADAVSAAIFHSTLTTIRLAATQYASVASFVELFAPLHTLLSQIKAKSLKVQAEETLALLTKLTDASLKQRRPLRLQAHAPTVLPTFVPRFDENYAMRKDKTMERDKAQLKQLQRQVKRERKGASRELKRDAAFLSRQRTEEHNVWRAEKDAKQKEIRGWMEHQNATFNQQVRKGGELIKGGGSGPAKKRRISKK
;
A
#
# COMPACT_ATOMS: atom_id res chain seq x y z
N ALA A 1 44.08 22.03 -6.62
CA ALA A 1 42.74 21.78 -6.04
C ALA A 1 42.64 20.37 -5.46
N ASP A 2 42.98 19.33 -6.22
CA ASP A 2 42.76 17.93 -5.79
C ASP A 2 43.55 17.53 -4.53
N VAL A 3 44.77 18.04 -4.34
CA VAL A 3 45.57 17.83 -3.11
C VAL A 3 44.94 18.51 -1.88
N ILE A 4 44.32 19.68 -2.07
CA ILE A 4 43.62 20.36 -0.96
C ILE A 4 42.35 19.59 -0.61
N ALA A 5 41.66 19.04 -1.61
CA ALA A 5 40.46 18.24 -1.40
C ALA A 5 40.70 17.01 -0.54
N THR A 6 41.85 16.34 -0.66
CA THR A 6 42.19 15.17 0.17
C THR A 6 42.42 15.56 1.63
N HIS A 7 43.09 16.68 1.90
CA HIS A 7 43.27 17.18 3.27
C HIS A 7 41.96 17.66 3.89
N VAL A 8 41.13 18.37 3.12
CA VAL A 8 39.79 18.80 3.56
C VAL A 8 38.89 17.59 3.82
N PHE A 9 39.01 16.54 3.02
CA PHE A 9 38.29 15.29 3.24
C PHE A 9 38.72 14.63 4.56
N GLY A 10 40.02 14.56 4.85
CA GLY A 10 40.51 14.07 6.14
C GLY A 10 39.92 14.84 7.33
N LEU A 11 39.96 16.18 7.28
CA LEU A 11 39.38 17.02 8.33
C LEU A 11 37.85 16.88 8.44
N ALA A 12 37.16 16.67 7.32
CA ALA A 12 35.72 16.46 7.30
C ALA A 12 35.32 15.09 7.88
N GLN A 13 36.22 14.09 7.87
CA GLN A 13 36.00 12.83 8.57
C GLN A 13 36.10 12.99 10.09
N ASP A 14 37.03 13.83 10.56
CA ASP A 14 37.19 14.10 11.99
C ASP A 14 36.04 14.94 12.56
N LEU A 15 35.53 15.91 11.79
CA LEU A 15 34.48 16.85 12.20
C LEU A 15 33.35 16.97 11.14
N PRO A 16 32.49 15.94 11.00
CA PRO A 16 31.49 15.90 9.93
C PRO A 16 30.38 16.96 10.10
N ASP A 17 29.96 17.25 11.33
CA ASP A 17 28.88 18.21 11.59
C ASP A 17 29.30 19.64 11.22
N ALA A 18 30.52 20.04 11.64
CA ALA A 18 31.08 21.34 11.33
C ALA A 18 31.34 21.51 9.82
N ALA A 19 31.84 20.47 9.15
CA ALA A 19 31.99 20.48 7.70
C ALA A 19 30.63 20.67 7.02
N GLY A 20 29.61 19.93 7.46
CA GLY A 20 28.25 20.04 6.94
C GLY A 20 27.65 21.45 7.06
N THR A 21 27.82 22.10 8.22
CA THR A 21 27.31 23.47 8.43
C THR A 21 28.03 24.49 7.55
N VAL A 22 29.37 24.43 7.48
CA VAL A 22 30.17 25.38 6.69
C VAL A 22 29.85 25.27 5.21
N PHE A 23 29.79 24.06 4.65
CA PHE A 23 29.44 23.87 3.24
C PHE A 23 28.00 24.24 2.94
N ARG A 24 27.07 24.02 3.87
CA ARG A 24 25.67 24.45 3.71
C ARG A 24 25.56 25.97 3.70
N GLU A 25 26.24 26.67 4.60
CA GLU A 25 26.29 28.13 4.61
C GLU A 25 26.90 28.68 3.33
N PHE A 26 28.00 28.08 2.87
CA PHE A 26 28.62 28.42 1.60
C PHE A 26 27.61 28.29 0.45
N VAL A 27 26.93 27.16 0.30
CA VAL A 27 25.94 26.95 -0.77
C VAL A 27 24.76 27.92 -0.65
N ALA A 28 24.32 28.25 0.57
CA ALA A 28 23.28 29.25 0.78
C ALA A 28 23.72 30.67 0.37
N THR A 29 24.98 31.04 0.63
CA THR A 29 25.54 32.31 0.15
C THR A 29 25.69 32.32 -1.36
N LEU A 30 26.11 31.20 -1.97
CA LEU A 30 26.19 31.07 -3.42
C LEU A 30 24.83 31.23 -4.07
N ALA A 31 23.79 30.56 -3.57
CA ALA A 31 22.43 30.68 -4.11
C ALA A 31 21.93 32.14 -4.10
N LYS A 32 22.25 32.90 -3.04
CA LYS A 32 21.92 34.33 -2.95
C LYS A 32 22.73 35.19 -3.93
N LYS A 33 24.00 34.85 -4.16
CA LYS A 33 24.85 35.52 -5.14
C LYS A 33 24.39 35.24 -6.57
N THR A 34 24.16 33.98 -6.92
CA THR A 34 23.72 33.57 -8.27
C THR A 34 22.36 34.14 -8.62
N ALA A 35 21.47 34.34 -7.64
CA ALA A 35 20.21 35.06 -7.85
C ALA A 35 20.41 36.54 -8.23
N LYS A 36 21.57 37.15 -7.93
CA LYS A 36 21.88 38.56 -8.23
C LYS A 36 22.77 38.72 -9.46
N THR A 37 23.85 37.94 -9.56
CA THR A 37 24.90 38.10 -10.59
C THR A 37 24.78 37.13 -11.75
N CYS A 38 23.73 36.27 -11.77
CA CYS A 38 23.48 35.19 -12.74
C CYS A 38 24.55 34.08 -12.75
N TRP A 39 25.84 34.42 -12.79
CA TRP A 39 26.95 33.49 -12.86
C TRP A 39 27.79 33.46 -11.57
N PRO A 40 28.14 32.27 -11.04
CA PRO A 40 29.07 32.14 -9.93
C PRO A 40 30.52 32.33 -10.41
N ASP A 41 31.40 32.73 -9.50
CA ASP A 41 32.83 32.87 -9.80
C ASP A 41 33.51 31.52 -9.94
N MET A 42 34.61 31.47 -10.71
CA MET A 42 35.40 30.25 -10.89
C MET A 42 35.91 29.68 -9.56
N ARG A 43 36.24 30.54 -8.60
CA ARG A 43 36.60 30.13 -7.22
C ARG A 43 35.48 29.33 -6.56
N ASP A 44 34.26 29.81 -6.68
CA ASP A 44 33.09 29.20 -6.06
C ASP A 44 32.78 27.84 -6.71
N LEU A 45 32.93 27.76 -8.04
CA LEU A 45 32.79 26.51 -8.80
C LEU A 45 33.85 25.46 -8.42
N LEU A 46 35.11 25.88 -8.22
CA LEU A 46 36.16 24.97 -7.74
C LEU A 46 35.86 24.45 -6.33
N LEU A 47 35.29 25.28 -5.46
CA LEU A 47 34.88 24.86 -4.12
C LEU A 47 33.69 23.87 -4.16
N LEU A 48 32.77 24.01 -5.13
CA LEU A 48 31.74 23.00 -5.38
C LEU A 48 32.36 21.67 -5.82
N ARG A 49 33.40 21.68 -6.67
CA ARG A 49 34.15 20.46 -7.02
C ARG A 49 34.75 19.78 -5.80
N VAL A 50 35.36 20.55 -4.89
CA VAL A 50 35.89 20.01 -3.62
C VAL A 50 34.77 19.38 -2.80
N ALA A 51 33.60 20.03 -2.70
CA ALA A 51 32.45 19.48 -1.97
C ALA A 51 31.98 18.12 -2.54
N LEU A 52 32.06 17.90 -3.86
CA LEU A 52 31.76 16.61 -4.49
C LEU A 52 32.76 15.49 -4.17
N HIS A 53 34.00 15.84 -3.81
CA HIS A 53 35.00 14.87 -3.36
C HIS A 53 34.88 14.59 -1.85
N VAL A 54 34.40 15.56 -1.07
CA VAL A 54 34.27 15.43 0.39
C VAL A 54 33.05 14.62 0.79
N PHE A 55 31.90 14.87 0.14
CA PHE A 55 30.62 14.27 0.52
C PHE A 55 30.17 13.16 -0.43
N PRO A 56 29.42 12.16 0.06
CA PRO A 56 28.92 11.09 -0.79
C PRO A 56 27.93 11.61 -1.82
N VAL A 57 28.17 11.24 -3.08
CA VAL A 57 27.34 11.62 -4.22
C VAL A 57 26.42 10.49 -4.66
N THR A 58 26.16 9.49 -3.82
CA THR A 58 25.25 8.36 -4.16
C THR A 58 23.87 8.50 -3.52
N ASP A 59 23.72 9.37 -2.52
CA ASP A 59 22.51 9.43 -1.72
C ASP A 59 21.31 10.00 -2.48
N LEU A 60 20.12 9.52 -2.11
CA LEU A 60 18.85 10.02 -2.64
C LEU A 60 18.68 11.51 -2.33
N ARG A 61 18.96 11.91 -1.07
CA ARG A 61 18.93 13.27 -0.55
C ARG A 61 20.10 13.45 0.41
N HIS A 62 20.86 14.53 0.25
CA HIS A 62 21.98 14.87 1.11
C HIS A 62 21.94 16.37 1.45
N ASN A 63 22.24 16.73 2.70
CA ASN A 63 22.10 18.10 3.20
C ASN A 63 22.98 19.13 2.48
N VAL A 64 24.10 18.69 1.88
CA VAL A 64 25.01 19.56 1.12
C VAL A 64 24.90 19.34 -0.39
N ILE A 65 24.82 18.08 -0.85
CA ILE A 65 24.90 17.77 -2.29
C ILE A 65 23.58 18.11 -2.99
N SER A 66 22.43 17.86 -2.37
CA SER A 66 21.13 18.18 -2.99
C SER A 66 20.94 19.70 -3.20
N PRO A 67 21.31 20.59 -2.24
CA PRO A 67 21.37 22.03 -2.52
C PRO A 67 22.34 22.40 -3.63
N ILE A 68 23.51 21.75 -3.74
CA ILE A 68 24.47 22.00 -4.84
C ILE A 68 23.85 21.63 -6.19
N GLU A 69 23.16 20.50 -6.30
CA GLU A 69 22.43 20.11 -7.52
C GLU A 69 21.42 21.19 -7.93
N LEU A 70 20.70 21.77 -6.97
CA LEU A 70 19.73 22.84 -7.23
C LEU A 70 20.40 24.13 -7.70
N VAL A 71 21.51 24.54 -7.08
CA VAL A 71 22.27 25.73 -7.50
C VAL A 71 22.85 25.55 -8.89
N LEU A 72 23.43 24.38 -9.19
CA LEU A 72 23.92 24.04 -10.52
C LEU A 72 22.81 24.05 -11.57
N GLY A 73 21.58 23.75 -11.15
CA GLY A 73 20.41 23.85 -12.01
C GLY A 73 19.97 25.29 -12.29
N GLN A 74 19.94 26.12 -11.24
CA GLN A 74 19.59 27.54 -11.36
C GLN A 74 20.56 28.30 -12.28
N VAL A 75 21.87 28.05 -12.17
CA VAL A 75 22.91 28.70 -12.98
C VAL A 75 22.77 28.39 -14.48
N ARG A 76 22.05 27.33 -14.87
CA ARG A 76 21.85 26.96 -16.28
C ARG A 76 20.65 27.62 -16.95
N ARG A 77 19.92 28.46 -16.22
CA ARG A 77 18.77 29.22 -16.76
C ARG A 77 19.16 30.60 -17.29
N THR A 78 20.44 30.93 -17.24
CA THR A 78 20.96 32.26 -17.58
C THR A 78 21.44 32.28 -19.03
N THR A 79 21.28 33.43 -19.68
CA THR A 79 21.71 33.66 -21.06
C THR A 79 23.24 33.55 -21.20
N LEU A 80 23.67 33.05 -22.36
CA LEU A 80 25.07 32.83 -22.71
C LEU A 80 25.58 33.99 -23.58
N GLU A 81 25.92 35.11 -22.93
CA GLU A 81 26.34 36.34 -23.65
C GLU A 81 27.86 36.48 -23.83
N SER A 82 28.66 35.64 -23.17
CA SER A 82 30.12 35.75 -23.16
C SER A 82 30.82 34.38 -23.14
N ALA A 83 32.04 34.33 -23.66
CA ALA A 83 32.89 33.14 -23.64
C ALA A 83 33.15 32.61 -22.23
N ASP A 84 33.26 33.52 -21.27
CA ASP A 84 33.43 33.18 -19.87
C ASP A 84 32.17 32.51 -19.28
N HIS A 85 30.98 32.98 -19.66
CA HIS A 85 29.72 32.35 -19.27
C HIS A 85 29.63 30.92 -19.81
N VAL A 86 29.99 30.69 -21.08
CA VAL A 86 30.00 29.34 -21.67
C VAL A 86 31.04 28.44 -21.00
N ARG A 87 32.23 28.95 -20.67
CA ARG A 87 33.24 28.20 -19.91
C ARG A 87 32.71 27.77 -18.55
N ARG A 88 32.11 28.69 -17.79
CA ARG A 88 31.50 28.40 -16.47
C ARG A 88 30.36 27.39 -16.62
N ALA A 89 29.53 27.52 -17.67
CA ALA A 89 28.43 26.59 -17.98
C ALA A 89 28.93 25.17 -18.23
N LEU A 90 30.00 25.02 -19.01
CA LEU A 90 30.62 23.73 -19.31
C LEU A 90 31.30 23.11 -18.10
N PHE A 91 31.90 23.93 -17.23
CA PHE A 91 32.41 23.44 -15.96
C PHE A 91 31.28 22.91 -15.06
N CYS A 92 30.18 23.67 -14.94
CA CYS A 92 28.96 23.19 -14.29
C CYS A 92 28.45 21.90 -14.93
N ALA A 93 28.46 21.79 -16.27
CA ALA A 93 28.12 20.57 -17.04
C ALA A 93 28.93 19.35 -16.58
N GLY A 94 30.24 19.52 -16.46
CA GLY A 94 31.13 18.48 -15.90
C GLY A 94 30.78 18.10 -14.47
N LEU A 95 30.53 19.08 -13.59
CA LEU A 95 30.13 18.80 -12.19
C LEU A 95 28.82 18.03 -12.10
N SER A 96 27.80 18.43 -12.87
CA SER A 96 26.52 17.73 -12.88
C SER A 96 26.66 16.30 -13.42
N LEU A 97 27.48 16.07 -14.45
CA LEU A 97 27.79 14.73 -14.94
C LEU A 97 28.51 13.88 -13.89
N GLN A 98 29.49 14.46 -13.17
CA GLN A 98 30.17 13.77 -12.06
C GLN A 98 29.17 13.36 -10.96
N ILE A 99 28.19 14.22 -10.67
CA ILE A 99 27.13 13.92 -9.70
C ILE A 99 26.23 12.79 -10.18
N THR A 100 25.79 12.86 -11.44
CA THR A 100 24.83 11.89 -11.97
C THR A 100 25.48 10.55 -12.34
N ALA A 101 26.81 10.48 -12.51
CA ALA A 101 27.52 9.31 -13.02
C ALA A 101 27.27 8.04 -12.20
N LYS A 102 27.32 8.17 -10.86
CA LYS A 102 27.03 7.05 -9.95
C LYS A 102 25.55 6.97 -9.55
N LYS A 103 24.82 8.10 -9.56
CA LYS A 103 23.41 8.16 -9.15
C LYS A 103 22.46 7.53 -10.18
N GLY A 104 22.85 7.45 -11.45
CA GLY A 104 21.97 7.03 -12.54
C GLY A 104 20.74 7.94 -12.72
N LYS A 105 20.79 9.16 -12.16
CA LYS A 105 19.73 10.17 -12.25
C LYS A 105 19.94 11.03 -13.49
N PHE A 106 18.85 11.55 -14.03
CA PHE A 106 18.86 12.44 -15.18
C PHE A 106 18.74 13.91 -14.73
N MET A 107 19.54 14.78 -15.33
CA MET A 107 19.47 16.24 -15.13
C MET A 107 19.05 16.92 -16.44
N PRO A 108 17.83 17.47 -16.53
CA PRO A 108 17.31 18.04 -17.78
C PRO A 108 18.01 19.33 -18.20
N GLU A 109 18.35 20.19 -17.24
CA GLU A 109 18.98 21.51 -17.50
C GLU A 109 20.36 21.36 -18.13
N LEU A 110 21.04 20.22 -17.92
CA LEU A 110 22.30 19.90 -18.61
C LEU A 110 22.10 19.76 -20.12
N VAL A 111 21.11 18.98 -20.55
CA VAL A 111 20.83 18.75 -21.98
C VAL A 111 20.39 20.06 -22.64
N HIS A 112 19.60 20.87 -21.92
CA HIS A 112 19.20 22.19 -22.38
C HIS A 112 20.40 23.13 -22.61
N CYS A 113 21.30 23.22 -21.63
CA CYS A 113 22.51 24.05 -21.74
C CYS A 113 23.41 23.59 -22.92
N LEU A 114 23.58 22.28 -23.12
CA LEU A 114 24.32 21.77 -24.27
C LEU A 114 23.64 22.12 -25.60
N HIS A 115 22.32 22.08 -25.64
CA HIS A 115 21.54 22.49 -26.80
C HIS A 115 21.71 23.98 -27.10
N GLU A 116 21.63 24.85 -26.10
CA GLU A 116 21.86 26.28 -26.26
C GLU A 116 23.25 26.58 -26.83
N ILE A 117 24.31 25.95 -26.30
CA ILE A 117 25.68 26.17 -26.80
C ILE A 117 25.83 25.70 -28.26
N VAL A 118 25.19 24.60 -28.65
CA VAL A 118 25.20 24.12 -30.04
C VAL A 118 24.32 25.00 -30.93
N ALA A 119 23.23 25.56 -30.40
CA ALA A 119 22.38 26.49 -31.12
C ALA A 119 23.12 27.81 -31.44
N LEU A 120 23.98 28.30 -30.54
CA LEU A 120 24.85 29.47 -30.79
C LEU A 120 25.73 29.30 -32.04
N VAL A 121 26.16 28.08 -32.36
CA VAL A 121 26.95 27.80 -33.59
C VAL A 121 26.12 28.06 -34.86
N HIS A 122 24.80 27.88 -34.78
CA HIS A 122 23.87 28.00 -35.90
C HIS A 122 23.19 29.36 -35.97
N SER A 123 23.23 30.14 -34.90
CA SER A 123 22.69 31.50 -34.83
C SER A 123 23.29 32.38 -35.93
N GLN A 124 22.42 33.14 -36.60
CA GLN A 124 22.80 34.13 -37.62
C GLN A 124 22.71 35.55 -37.06
N ASP A 125 22.40 35.70 -35.77
CA ASP A 125 22.17 36.98 -35.15
C ASP A 125 23.49 37.73 -34.92
N ALA A 126 23.45 39.05 -35.05
CA ALA A 126 24.63 39.93 -34.92
C ALA A 126 25.23 39.91 -33.51
N ASP A 127 24.40 39.61 -32.49
CA ASP A 127 24.80 39.60 -31.08
C ASP A 127 25.69 38.39 -30.72
N ASP A 128 25.59 37.28 -31.46
CA ASP A 128 26.37 36.05 -31.23
C ASP A 128 27.71 36.02 -32.01
N ALA A 129 28.08 37.15 -32.60
CA ALA A 129 29.31 37.30 -33.38
C ALA A 129 30.57 36.96 -32.56
N TRP A 130 30.54 37.18 -31.24
CA TRP A 130 31.65 36.89 -30.33
C TRP A 130 32.04 35.40 -30.30
N PHE A 131 31.13 34.48 -30.61
CA PHE A 131 31.40 33.04 -30.63
C PHE A 131 31.56 32.51 -32.06
N VAL A 132 30.67 32.93 -32.97
CA VAL A 132 30.61 32.39 -34.33
C VAL A 132 31.74 32.92 -35.23
N ALA A 133 32.12 34.19 -35.09
CA ALA A 133 33.18 34.79 -35.90
C ALA A 133 34.58 34.20 -35.60
N PRO A 134 35.03 34.09 -34.33
CA PRO A 134 36.32 33.48 -34.03
C PRO A 134 36.34 31.98 -34.32
N LEU A 135 35.22 31.27 -34.13
CA LEU A 135 35.13 29.86 -34.52
C LEU A 135 35.29 29.68 -36.04
N LYS A 136 34.67 30.56 -36.84
CA LYS A 136 34.85 30.58 -38.30
C LYS A 136 36.28 30.97 -38.70
N ALA A 137 36.94 31.86 -37.95
CA ALA A 137 38.32 32.24 -38.18
C ALA A 137 39.29 31.07 -37.91
N PHE A 138 39.09 30.33 -36.82
CA PHE A 138 39.83 29.10 -36.51
C PHE A 138 39.63 28.00 -37.57
N VAL A 139 38.40 27.85 -38.07
CA VAL A 139 38.12 26.93 -39.18
C VAL A 139 38.91 27.27 -40.43
N LYS A 140 39.12 28.56 -40.72
CA LYS A 140 39.91 29.03 -41.85
C LYS A 140 41.42 28.85 -41.64
N SER A 141 41.90 28.92 -40.40
CA SER A 141 43.33 28.76 -40.07
C SER A 141 43.83 27.30 -40.17
N LYS A 142 42.95 26.32 -40.48
CA LYS A 142 43.27 24.90 -40.74
C LYS A 142 44.04 24.20 -39.60
N ALA A 143 43.87 24.63 -38.36
CA ALA A 143 44.41 23.90 -37.22
C ALA A 143 43.69 22.54 -37.06
N THR A 144 44.46 21.45 -37.02
CA THR A 144 43.96 20.07 -36.95
C THR A 144 43.76 19.55 -35.53
N THR A 145 44.25 20.28 -34.52
CA THR A 145 44.17 19.88 -33.11
C THR A 145 43.41 20.94 -32.31
N PHE A 146 42.34 20.51 -31.63
CA PHE A 146 41.55 21.41 -30.78
C PHE A 146 42.26 21.63 -29.44
N PRO A 147 42.41 22.88 -28.96
CA PRO A 147 42.99 23.16 -27.67
C PRO A 147 42.10 22.69 -26.51
N THR A 148 42.71 22.42 -25.36
CA THR A 148 41.97 22.13 -24.12
C THR A 148 41.49 23.44 -23.48
N LEU A 149 40.30 23.41 -22.89
CA LEU A 149 39.71 24.60 -22.29
C LEU A 149 40.41 24.93 -20.97
N ALA A 150 41.17 26.02 -20.93
CA ALA A 150 41.80 26.52 -19.71
C ALA A 150 40.74 27.08 -18.74
N LEU A 151 40.84 26.68 -17.47
CA LEU A 151 39.94 27.15 -16.40
C LEU A 151 40.21 28.61 -16.01
N ASP A 152 41.46 29.06 -16.17
CA ASP A 152 41.97 30.35 -15.74
C ASP A 152 42.43 31.16 -16.96
N ALA A 153 41.48 31.50 -17.83
CA ALA A 153 41.70 32.56 -18.80
C ALA A 153 41.18 33.85 -18.17
N THR A 154 42.09 34.63 -17.58
CA THR A 154 41.97 36.08 -17.61
C THR A 154 41.94 36.47 -19.09
N THR A 155 40.94 37.24 -19.47
CA THR A 155 40.57 37.62 -20.86
C THR A 155 41.66 38.37 -21.64
N ASP A 156 42.83 38.59 -21.05
CA ASP A 156 43.74 39.65 -21.44
C ASP A 156 44.91 39.17 -22.32
N GLY A 157 44.90 37.91 -22.79
CA GLY A 157 46.01 37.40 -23.61
C GLY A 157 45.83 36.06 -24.32
N LEU A 158 44.61 35.53 -24.49
CA LEU A 158 44.37 34.34 -25.32
C LEU A 158 43.67 34.71 -26.61
N ASP A 159 44.13 34.11 -27.72
CA ASP A 159 43.49 34.21 -29.02
C ASP A 159 42.02 33.75 -28.91
N ALA A 160 41.08 34.66 -29.19
CA ALA A 160 39.64 34.37 -29.14
C ALA A 160 39.25 33.15 -30.02
N ASP A 161 39.98 32.97 -31.12
CA ASP A 161 39.87 31.85 -32.05
C ASP A 161 40.14 30.51 -31.36
N ALA A 162 41.22 30.42 -30.57
CA ALA A 162 41.57 29.21 -29.84
C ALA A 162 40.56 28.90 -28.72
N VAL A 163 40.06 29.93 -28.01
CA VAL A 163 39.08 29.76 -26.93
C VAL A 163 37.74 29.25 -27.47
N SER A 164 37.23 29.83 -28.55
CA SER A 164 35.97 29.38 -29.18
C SER A 164 36.06 27.94 -29.70
N ALA A 165 37.21 27.55 -30.27
CA ALA A 165 37.47 26.19 -30.72
C ALA A 165 37.57 25.19 -29.54
N ALA A 166 38.22 25.57 -28.43
CA ALA A 166 38.26 24.77 -27.20
C ALA A 166 36.87 24.56 -26.62
N ILE A 167 36.05 25.61 -26.57
CA ILE A 167 34.66 25.55 -26.13
C ILE A 167 33.89 24.54 -26.98
N PHE A 168 33.95 24.64 -28.31
CA PHE A 168 33.26 23.71 -29.20
C PHE A 168 33.73 22.26 -29.05
N HIS A 169 35.04 22.01 -28.94
CA HIS A 169 35.53 20.65 -28.69
C HIS A 169 35.05 20.12 -27.33
N SER A 170 35.11 20.94 -26.28
CA SER A 170 34.65 20.56 -24.95
C SER A 170 33.14 20.30 -24.92
N THR A 171 32.32 21.05 -25.64
CA THR A 171 30.87 20.78 -25.73
C THR A 171 30.63 19.42 -26.36
N LEU A 172 31.28 19.09 -27.47
CA LEU A 172 31.19 17.77 -28.10
C LEU A 172 31.66 16.64 -27.17
N THR A 173 32.74 16.84 -26.40
CA THR A 173 33.16 15.84 -25.39
C THR A 173 32.12 15.65 -24.31
N THR A 174 31.53 16.74 -23.77
CA THR A 174 30.48 16.66 -22.75
C THR A 174 29.18 16.05 -23.28
N ILE A 175 28.82 16.29 -24.54
CA ILE A 175 27.68 15.65 -25.21
C ILE A 175 27.91 14.14 -25.32
N ARG A 176 29.10 13.70 -25.75
CA ARG A 176 29.45 12.26 -25.81
C ARG A 176 29.33 11.60 -24.43
N LEU A 177 29.88 12.24 -23.39
CA LEU A 177 29.80 11.75 -22.01
C LEU A 177 28.36 11.71 -21.49
N ALA A 178 27.58 12.76 -21.73
CA ALA A 178 26.17 12.81 -21.35
C ALA A 178 25.34 11.74 -22.07
N ALA A 179 25.61 11.52 -23.36
CA ALA A 179 24.90 10.54 -24.18
C ALA A 179 25.19 9.11 -23.71
N THR A 180 26.45 8.76 -23.43
CA THR A 180 26.78 7.42 -22.91
C THR A 180 26.19 7.19 -21.53
N GLN A 181 26.19 8.20 -20.67
CA GLN A 181 25.66 8.10 -19.31
C GLN A 181 24.14 8.00 -19.26
N TYR A 182 23.42 8.75 -20.12
CA TYR A 182 21.96 8.75 -20.16
C TYR A 182 21.35 7.75 -21.14
N ALA A 183 22.16 6.86 -21.73
CA ALA A 183 21.70 5.83 -22.66
C ALA A 183 20.64 4.88 -22.07
N SER A 184 20.62 4.68 -20.75
CA SER A 184 19.63 3.84 -20.06
C SER A 184 18.26 4.51 -19.87
N VAL A 185 18.15 5.81 -20.14
CA VAL A 185 16.89 6.56 -19.95
C VAL A 185 15.92 6.22 -21.08
N ALA A 186 14.69 5.83 -20.74
CA ALA A 186 13.68 5.43 -21.72
C ALA A 186 13.31 6.54 -22.73
N SER A 187 13.45 7.80 -22.33
CA SER A 187 13.19 8.99 -23.16
C SER A 187 14.44 9.51 -23.89
N PHE A 188 15.53 8.72 -23.98
CA PHE A 188 16.78 9.14 -24.62
C PHE A 188 16.58 9.71 -26.02
N VAL A 189 15.78 9.04 -26.86
CA VAL A 189 15.52 9.43 -28.25
C VAL A 189 14.96 10.85 -28.34
N GLU A 190 13.95 11.16 -27.52
CA GLU A 190 13.29 12.48 -27.56
C GLU A 190 14.20 13.59 -27.00
N LEU A 191 15.02 13.27 -25.98
CA LEU A 191 15.91 14.22 -25.34
C LEU A 191 17.09 14.63 -26.21
N PHE A 192 17.67 13.69 -26.96
CA PHE A 192 18.84 13.93 -27.82
C PHE A 192 18.49 14.20 -29.29
N ALA A 193 17.23 14.01 -29.71
CA ALA A 193 16.76 14.37 -31.04
C ALA A 193 17.12 15.81 -31.47
N PRO A 194 16.87 16.87 -30.66
CA PRO A 194 17.19 18.24 -31.09
C PRO A 194 18.70 18.49 -31.19
N LEU A 195 19.51 17.83 -30.35
CA LEU A 195 20.96 17.89 -30.48
C LEU A 195 21.46 17.20 -31.75
N HIS A 196 20.87 16.05 -32.09
CA HIS A 196 21.18 15.33 -33.31
C HIS A 196 20.84 16.16 -34.56
N THR A 197 19.67 16.81 -34.60
CA THR A 197 19.29 17.66 -35.74
C THR A 197 20.23 18.86 -35.89
N LEU A 198 20.55 19.57 -34.81
CA LEU A 198 21.48 20.70 -34.85
C LEU A 198 22.88 20.27 -35.30
N LEU A 199 23.44 19.20 -34.72
CA LEU A 199 24.77 18.74 -35.12
C LEU A 199 24.82 18.31 -36.60
N SER A 200 23.73 17.77 -37.16
CA SER A 200 23.66 17.38 -38.58
C SER A 200 23.68 18.57 -39.55
N GLN A 201 23.30 19.77 -39.08
CA GLN A 201 23.23 20.99 -39.89
C GLN A 201 24.58 21.72 -40.00
N ILE A 202 25.62 21.27 -39.28
CA ILE A 202 26.95 21.88 -39.32
C ILE A 202 27.62 21.58 -40.68
N LYS A 203 27.79 22.62 -41.49
CA LYS A 203 28.36 22.52 -42.87
C LYS A 203 29.88 22.65 -42.94
N ALA A 204 30.54 23.19 -41.91
CA ALA A 204 31.98 23.51 -41.95
C ALA A 204 32.84 22.24 -41.91
N LYS A 205 33.62 21.96 -42.96
CA LYS A 205 34.37 20.69 -43.16
C LYS A 205 35.26 20.28 -41.97
N SER A 206 35.98 21.21 -41.33
CA SER A 206 36.87 20.88 -40.20
C SER A 206 36.13 20.61 -38.89
N LEU A 207 35.04 21.33 -38.61
CA LEU A 207 34.17 21.06 -37.46
C LEU A 207 33.32 19.80 -37.68
N LYS A 208 33.03 19.50 -38.95
CA LYS A 208 32.17 18.38 -39.36
C LYS A 208 32.74 17.03 -38.96
N VAL A 209 34.06 16.82 -39.04
CA VAL A 209 34.67 15.52 -38.66
C VAL A 209 34.37 15.17 -37.20
N GLN A 210 34.60 16.12 -36.28
CA GLN A 210 34.34 15.91 -34.86
C GLN A 210 32.83 15.83 -34.56
N ALA A 211 32.01 16.64 -35.24
CA ALA A 211 30.56 16.55 -35.12
C ALA A 211 30.02 15.20 -35.63
N GLU A 212 30.55 14.66 -36.75
CA GLU A 212 30.19 13.36 -37.32
C GLU A 212 30.50 12.21 -36.37
N GLU A 213 31.63 12.25 -35.67
CA GLU A 213 31.94 11.26 -34.62
C GLU A 213 30.87 11.28 -33.51
N THR A 214 30.48 12.48 -33.05
CA THR A 214 29.42 12.60 -32.03
C THR A 214 28.05 12.18 -32.54
N LEU A 215 27.73 12.49 -33.79
CA LEU A 215 26.50 12.08 -34.45
C LEU A 215 26.43 10.56 -34.60
N ALA A 216 27.52 9.91 -35.03
CA ALA A 216 27.60 8.46 -35.15
C ALA A 216 27.39 7.74 -33.81
N LEU A 217 27.87 8.34 -32.71
CA LEU A 217 27.60 7.84 -31.37
C LEU A 217 26.12 8.01 -31.00
N LEU A 218 25.55 9.19 -31.26
CA LEU A 218 24.13 9.46 -30.97
C LEU A 218 23.21 8.53 -31.76
N THR A 219 23.42 8.34 -33.07
CA THR A 219 22.62 7.43 -33.91
C THR A 219 22.68 5.99 -33.41
N LYS A 220 23.88 5.51 -33.07
CA LYS A 220 24.06 4.17 -32.49
C LYS A 220 23.27 4.00 -31.19
N LEU A 221 23.29 5.00 -30.30
CA LEU A 221 22.56 4.96 -29.04
C LEU A 221 21.05 5.10 -29.24
N THR A 222 20.59 5.92 -30.19
CA THR A 222 19.16 6.03 -30.52
C THR A 222 18.63 4.71 -31.06
N ASP A 223 19.37 4.04 -31.96
CA ASP A 223 18.98 2.73 -32.50
C ASP A 223 18.91 1.66 -31.40
N ALA A 224 19.87 1.66 -30.48
CA ALA A 224 19.86 0.78 -29.32
C ALA A 224 18.65 1.05 -28.40
N SER A 225 18.35 2.33 -28.14
CA SER A 225 17.21 2.76 -27.34
C SER A 225 15.87 2.37 -27.98
N LEU A 226 15.73 2.57 -29.30
CA LEU A 226 14.53 2.19 -30.05
C LEU A 226 14.27 0.68 -30.01
N LYS A 227 15.32 -0.14 -30.14
CA LYS A 227 15.22 -1.61 -30.00
C LYS A 227 14.77 -2.05 -28.60
N GLN A 228 15.12 -1.29 -27.56
CA GLN A 228 14.75 -1.58 -26.18
C GLN A 228 13.40 -1.00 -25.75
N ARG A 229 12.85 -0.03 -26.51
CA ARG A 229 11.64 0.73 -26.13
C ARG A 229 10.43 -0.19 -26.00
N ARG A 230 9.74 -0.10 -24.87
CA ARG A 230 8.50 -0.83 -24.56
C ARG A 230 7.40 0.15 -24.14
N PRO A 231 6.12 -0.16 -24.41
CA PRO A 231 5.02 0.69 -23.95
C PRO A 231 4.95 0.72 -22.42
N LEU A 232 4.65 1.89 -21.86
CA LEU A 232 4.58 2.10 -20.42
C LEU A 232 3.39 1.35 -19.80
N ARG A 233 3.62 0.66 -18.69
CA ARG A 233 2.59 -0.04 -17.89
C ARG A 233 2.70 0.37 -16.42
N LEU A 234 2.61 1.68 -16.14
CA LEU A 234 2.77 2.24 -14.80
C LEU A 234 1.64 1.86 -13.83
N GLN A 235 0.45 1.57 -14.37
CA GLN A 235 -0.76 1.26 -13.58
C GLN A 235 -1.02 -0.26 -13.45
N ALA A 236 0.01 -1.08 -13.64
CA ALA A 236 -0.07 -2.51 -13.42
C ALA A 236 0.07 -2.82 -11.91
N HIS A 237 -1.02 -2.65 -11.16
CA HIS A 237 -1.06 -2.97 -9.72
C HIS A 237 -1.29 -4.45 -9.52
N ALA A 238 -0.62 -5.02 -8.51
CA ALA A 238 -0.94 -6.37 -8.07
C ALA A 238 -2.39 -6.41 -7.53
N PRO A 239 -3.17 -7.46 -7.83
CA PRO A 239 -4.52 -7.58 -7.28
C PRO A 239 -4.45 -7.61 -5.75
N THR A 240 -5.36 -6.88 -5.09
CA THR A 240 -5.46 -6.89 -3.63
C THR A 240 -5.91 -8.27 -3.15
N VAL A 241 -5.26 -8.77 -2.10
CA VAL A 241 -5.66 -10.03 -1.46
C VAL A 241 -6.94 -9.82 -0.67
N LEU A 242 -7.82 -10.84 -0.66
CA LEU A 242 -8.99 -10.81 0.20
C LEU A 242 -8.53 -10.81 1.68
N PRO A 243 -9.18 -10.02 2.57
CA PRO A 243 -8.84 -10.03 3.97
C PRO A 243 -9.15 -11.42 4.56
N THR A 244 -8.16 -12.04 5.18
CA THR A 244 -8.33 -13.28 5.91
C THR A 244 -8.84 -12.97 7.32
N PHE A 245 -9.90 -13.65 7.73
CA PHE A 245 -10.42 -13.54 9.09
C PHE A 245 -9.88 -14.68 9.94
N VAL A 246 -9.45 -14.36 11.16
CA VAL A 246 -9.05 -15.38 12.13
C VAL A 246 -10.31 -16.11 12.61
N PRO A 247 -10.39 -17.45 12.47
CA PRO A 247 -11.54 -18.19 12.95
C PRO A 247 -11.64 -18.06 14.47
N ARG A 248 -12.84 -17.76 14.96
CA ARG A 248 -13.12 -17.70 16.40
C ARG A 248 -13.44 -19.09 16.91
N PHE A 249 -12.43 -19.81 17.40
CA PHE A 249 -12.59 -21.09 18.09
C PHE A 249 -11.95 -21.04 19.48
N ASP A 250 -12.33 -21.98 20.33
CA ASP A 250 -11.76 -22.17 21.66
C ASP A 250 -10.86 -23.40 21.60
N GLU A 251 -9.57 -23.22 21.89
CA GLU A 251 -8.58 -24.30 21.87
C GLU A 251 -8.97 -25.45 22.82
N ASN A 252 -9.61 -25.12 23.95
CA ASN A 252 -10.05 -26.08 24.96
C ASN A 252 -11.57 -26.31 24.89
N TYR A 253 -12.10 -26.61 23.70
CA TYR A 253 -13.53 -26.85 23.52
C TYR A 253 -14.04 -27.97 24.43
N ALA A 254 -15.01 -27.62 25.29
CA ALA A 254 -15.73 -28.58 26.11
C ALA A 254 -17.23 -28.37 25.86
N MET A 255 -17.97 -29.45 25.65
CA MET A 255 -19.42 -29.42 25.38
C MET A 255 -20.21 -29.06 26.65
N ARG A 256 -20.01 -27.85 27.18
CA ARG A 256 -20.75 -27.29 28.32
C ARG A 256 -21.77 -26.29 27.79
N LYS A 257 -23.02 -26.44 28.26
CA LYS A 257 -24.21 -25.74 27.74
C LYS A 257 -24.17 -24.22 27.89
N ASP A 258 -23.40 -23.70 28.85
CA ASP A 258 -23.38 -22.27 29.21
C ASP A 258 -21.94 -21.69 29.25
N LYS A 259 -20.99 -22.26 28.47
CA LYS A 259 -19.56 -21.89 28.53
C LYS A 259 -19.27 -20.44 28.11
N THR A 260 -20.00 -19.94 27.12
CA THR A 260 -19.85 -18.58 26.57
C THR A 260 -20.62 -17.53 27.37
N MET A 261 -21.40 -17.94 28.37
CA MET A 261 -22.15 -17.01 29.20
C MET A 261 -21.28 -16.47 30.33
N GLU A 262 -21.53 -15.21 30.66
CA GLU A 262 -21.04 -14.56 31.87
C GLU A 262 -21.37 -15.39 33.13
N ARG A 263 -20.44 -15.41 34.09
CA ARG A 263 -20.48 -16.30 35.26
C ARG A 263 -21.82 -16.23 36.00
N ASP A 264 -22.33 -15.04 36.24
CA ASP A 264 -23.57 -14.82 37.00
C ASP A 264 -24.80 -15.33 36.24
N LYS A 265 -24.85 -15.12 34.93
CA LYS A 265 -25.93 -15.63 34.06
C LYS A 265 -25.89 -17.16 33.95
N ALA A 266 -24.69 -17.74 33.90
CA ALA A 266 -24.51 -19.20 33.90
C ALA A 266 -24.98 -19.81 35.22
N GLN A 267 -24.60 -19.23 36.36
CA GLN A 267 -25.05 -19.67 37.69
C GLN A 267 -26.56 -19.54 37.85
N LEU A 268 -27.15 -18.43 37.43
CA LEU A 268 -28.60 -18.22 37.51
C LEU A 268 -29.37 -19.25 36.68
N LYS A 269 -28.94 -19.54 35.43
CA LYS A 269 -29.56 -20.61 34.63
C LYS A 269 -29.36 -22.00 35.25
N GLN A 270 -28.20 -22.26 35.87
CA GLN A 270 -27.95 -23.51 36.57
C GLN A 270 -28.94 -23.70 37.72
N LEU A 271 -29.11 -22.68 38.57
CA LEU A 271 -30.07 -22.70 39.68
C LEU A 271 -31.50 -22.86 39.19
N GLN A 272 -31.91 -22.14 38.14
CA GLN A 272 -33.24 -22.30 37.54
C GLN A 272 -33.51 -23.73 37.04
N ARG A 273 -32.51 -24.39 36.43
CA ARG A 273 -32.63 -25.78 35.99
C ARG A 273 -32.74 -26.74 37.17
N GLN A 274 -31.99 -26.49 38.23
CA GLN A 274 -32.04 -27.28 39.45
C GLN A 274 -33.44 -27.19 40.09
N VAL A 275 -33.94 -25.98 40.31
CA VAL A 275 -35.29 -25.74 40.84
C VAL A 275 -36.36 -26.42 39.99
N LYS A 276 -36.27 -26.32 38.66
CA LYS A 276 -37.23 -26.97 37.75
C LYS A 276 -37.18 -28.50 37.83
N ARG A 277 -35.98 -29.08 37.97
CA ARG A 277 -35.78 -30.53 38.10
C ARG A 277 -36.34 -31.04 39.42
N GLU A 278 -35.99 -30.38 40.52
CA GLU A 278 -36.46 -30.72 41.88
C GLU A 278 -37.97 -30.59 41.97
N ARG A 279 -38.56 -29.48 41.50
CA ARG A 279 -40.01 -29.29 41.47
C ARG A 279 -40.72 -30.37 40.67
N LYS A 280 -40.16 -30.79 39.53
CA LYS A 280 -40.72 -31.88 38.72
C LYS A 280 -40.57 -33.24 39.40
N GLY A 281 -39.47 -33.47 40.11
CA GLY A 281 -39.24 -34.67 40.94
C GLY A 281 -40.27 -34.78 42.06
N ALA A 282 -40.37 -33.74 42.90
CA ALA A 282 -41.34 -33.66 44.00
C ALA A 282 -42.79 -33.82 43.50
N SER A 283 -43.15 -33.16 42.40
CA SER A 283 -44.49 -33.32 41.82
C SER A 283 -44.79 -34.74 41.35
N ARG A 284 -43.78 -35.49 40.86
CA ARG A 284 -43.96 -36.89 40.46
C ARG A 284 -44.12 -37.80 41.67
N GLU A 285 -43.42 -37.53 42.77
CA GLU A 285 -43.56 -38.27 44.03
C GLU A 285 -44.93 -38.05 44.65
N LEU A 286 -45.37 -36.80 44.80
CA LEU A 286 -46.71 -36.49 45.32
C LEU A 286 -47.82 -37.15 44.50
N LYS A 287 -47.65 -37.26 43.17
CA LYS A 287 -48.61 -37.97 42.31
C LYS A 287 -48.59 -39.49 42.54
N ARG A 288 -47.42 -40.08 42.77
CA ARG A 288 -47.31 -41.51 43.12
C ARG A 288 -47.95 -41.79 44.48
N ASP A 289 -47.71 -40.92 45.47
CA ASP A 289 -48.28 -41.05 46.81
C ASP A 289 -49.81 -40.88 46.78
N ALA A 290 -50.31 -39.91 46.03
CA ALA A 290 -51.75 -39.72 45.83
C ALA A 290 -52.39 -40.93 45.15
N ALA A 291 -51.74 -41.51 44.13
CA ALA A 291 -52.21 -42.71 43.47
C ALA A 291 -52.21 -43.93 44.42
N PHE A 292 -51.20 -44.05 45.27
CA PHE A 292 -51.11 -45.09 46.29
C PHE A 292 -52.26 -44.97 47.31
N LEU A 293 -52.46 -43.79 47.90
CA LEU A 293 -53.56 -43.53 48.83
C LEU A 293 -54.93 -43.75 48.21
N SER A 294 -55.10 -43.38 46.93
CA SER A 294 -56.35 -43.63 46.21
C SER A 294 -56.63 -45.12 46.07
N ARG A 295 -55.63 -45.94 45.73
CA ARG A 295 -55.78 -47.40 45.62
C ARG A 295 -56.19 -48.00 46.97
N GLN A 296 -55.49 -47.61 48.04
CA GLN A 296 -55.80 -48.07 49.39
C GLN A 296 -57.24 -47.72 49.81
N ARG A 297 -57.67 -46.47 49.60
CA ARG A 297 -59.06 -46.05 49.87
C ARG A 297 -60.08 -46.83 49.05
N THR A 298 -59.78 -47.12 47.77
CA THR A 298 -60.70 -47.90 46.93
C THR A 298 -60.80 -49.36 47.38
N GLU A 299 -59.69 -49.96 47.83
CA GLU A 299 -59.69 -51.30 48.42
C GLU A 299 -60.54 -51.33 49.70
N GLU A 300 -60.30 -50.40 50.63
CA GLU A 300 -61.10 -50.25 51.86
C GLU A 300 -62.60 -50.10 51.55
N HIS A 301 -62.95 -49.25 50.59
CA HIS A 301 -64.35 -49.04 50.20
C HIS A 301 -64.97 -50.26 49.49
N ASN A 302 -64.19 -51.01 48.71
CA ASN A 302 -64.68 -52.23 48.06
C ASN A 302 -64.91 -53.36 49.07
N VAL A 303 -64.03 -53.50 50.06
CA VAL A 303 -64.23 -54.40 51.21
C VAL A 303 -65.52 -54.04 51.93
N TRP A 304 -65.69 -52.76 52.31
CA TRP A 304 -66.91 -52.27 52.95
C TRP A 304 -68.17 -52.52 52.10
N ARG A 305 -68.12 -52.30 50.78
CA ARG A 305 -69.24 -52.61 49.88
C ARG A 305 -69.54 -54.10 49.80
N ALA A 306 -68.52 -54.95 49.70
CA ALA A 306 -68.71 -56.40 49.66
C ALA A 306 -69.38 -56.90 50.95
N GLU A 307 -68.99 -56.38 52.11
CA GLU A 307 -69.64 -56.66 53.39
C GLU A 307 -71.11 -56.21 53.41
N LYS A 308 -71.42 -55.03 52.87
CA LYS A 308 -72.80 -54.52 52.77
C LYS A 308 -73.66 -55.34 51.81
N ASP A 309 -73.12 -55.68 50.65
CA ASP A 309 -73.81 -56.49 49.64
C ASP A 309 -74.06 -57.91 50.14
N ALA A 310 -73.11 -58.51 50.88
CA ALA A 310 -73.29 -59.81 51.50
C ALA A 310 -74.45 -59.78 52.51
N LYS A 311 -74.48 -58.78 53.40
CA LYS A 311 -75.60 -58.56 54.33
C LYS A 311 -76.92 -58.34 53.59
N GLN A 312 -76.93 -57.58 52.50
CA GLN A 312 -78.14 -57.33 51.72
C GLN A 312 -78.64 -58.59 51.00
N LYS A 313 -77.74 -59.42 50.46
CA LYS A 313 -78.09 -60.72 49.86
C LYS A 313 -78.65 -61.68 50.91
N GLU A 314 -78.08 -61.71 52.10
CA GLU A 314 -78.60 -62.49 53.22
C GLU A 314 -80.04 -62.05 53.56
N ILE A 315 -80.28 -60.74 53.73
CA ILE A 315 -81.61 -60.18 53.97
C ILE A 315 -82.58 -60.52 52.83
N ARG A 316 -82.16 -60.38 51.57
CA ARG A 316 -83.02 -60.69 50.41
C ARG A 316 -83.32 -62.18 50.31
N GLY A 317 -82.33 -63.05 50.51
CA GLY A 317 -82.52 -64.50 50.52
C GLY A 317 -83.48 -64.93 51.63
N TRP A 318 -83.39 -64.29 52.81
CA TRP A 318 -84.36 -64.48 53.87
C TRP A 318 -85.78 -64.07 53.44
N MET A 319 -85.95 -62.89 52.82
CA MET A 319 -87.26 -62.46 52.28
C MET A 319 -87.81 -63.38 51.17
N GLU A 320 -86.95 -63.85 50.26
CA GLU A 320 -87.34 -64.78 49.19
C GLU A 320 -87.76 -66.13 49.76
N HIS A 321 -87.05 -66.63 50.78
CA HIS A 321 -87.43 -67.84 51.49
C HIS A 321 -88.82 -67.69 52.13
N GLN A 322 -89.08 -66.56 52.80
CA GLN A 322 -90.42 -66.26 53.32
C GLN A 322 -91.49 -66.28 52.21
N ASN A 323 -91.24 -65.63 51.09
CA ASN A 323 -92.18 -65.61 49.96
C ASN A 323 -92.38 -67.01 49.34
N ALA A 324 -91.33 -67.82 49.26
CA ALA A 324 -91.42 -69.20 48.80
C ALA A 324 -92.25 -70.08 49.76
N THR A 325 -92.06 -69.93 51.08
CA THR A 325 -92.89 -70.62 52.07
C THR A 325 -94.36 -70.21 51.95
N PHE A 326 -94.63 -68.92 51.74
CA PHE A 326 -95.97 -68.39 51.49
C PHE A 326 -96.59 -69.00 50.21
N ASN A 327 -95.85 -69.05 49.10
CA ASN A 327 -96.31 -69.68 47.86
C ASN A 327 -96.53 -71.19 47.99
N GLN A 328 -95.74 -71.90 48.79
CA GLN A 328 -95.98 -73.32 49.08
C GLN A 328 -97.26 -73.52 49.89
N GLN A 329 -97.57 -72.65 50.85
CA GLN A 329 -98.85 -72.66 51.56
C GLN A 329 -100.03 -72.46 50.59
N VAL A 330 -99.91 -71.51 49.66
CA VAL A 330 -100.90 -71.28 48.58
C VAL A 330 -101.11 -72.55 47.73
N ARG A 331 -100.03 -73.25 47.36
CA ARG A 331 -100.10 -74.45 46.49
C ARG A 331 -100.68 -75.69 47.17
N LYS A 332 -100.44 -75.87 48.47
CA LYS A 332 -100.97 -77.01 49.25
C LYS A 332 -102.40 -76.77 49.75
N GLY A 333 -102.81 -75.52 49.94
CA GLY A 333 -104.12 -75.14 50.47
C GLY A 333 -105.22 -75.05 49.42
N GLY A 334 -105.57 -76.18 48.79
CA GLY A 334 -106.62 -76.32 47.77
C GLY A 334 -107.69 -75.22 47.79
N GLU A 335 -107.68 -74.39 46.75
CA GLU A 335 -108.62 -73.30 46.42
C GLU A 335 -108.91 -72.18 47.44
N LEU A 336 -108.37 -72.20 48.68
CA LEU A 336 -108.73 -71.19 49.69
C LEU A 336 -107.83 -69.93 49.72
N ILE A 337 -106.67 -69.93 49.05
CA ILE A 337 -105.78 -68.76 49.01
C ILE A 337 -105.42 -68.45 47.55
N LYS A 338 -106.03 -67.42 46.96
CA LYS A 338 -105.68 -66.93 45.60
C LYS A 338 -104.57 -65.86 45.69
N GLY A 339 -103.34 -66.27 45.40
CA GLY A 339 -102.20 -65.37 45.24
C GLY A 339 -102.19 -64.71 43.86
N GLY A 340 -102.58 -63.43 43.78
CA GLY A 340 -102.56 -62.64 42.56
C GLY A 340 -101.13 -62.29 42.13
N GLY A 341 -100.69 -62.86 41.01
CA GLY A 341 -99.51 -62.40 40.29
C GLY A 341 -99.81 -61.06 39.61
N SER A 342 -99.40 -59.94 40.21
CA SER A 342 -99.36 -58.65 39.52
C SER A 342 -98.27 -58.71 38.45
N GLY A 343 -98.66 -58.87 37.18
CA GLY A 343 -97.76 -58.65 36.05
C GLY A 343 -97.17 -57.23 36.09
N PRO A 344 -95.97 -57.00 35.54
CA PRO A 344 -95.32 -55.69 35.62
C PRO A 344 -96.19 -54.62 34.96
N ALA A 345 -96.51 -53.57 35.73
CA ALA A 345 -97.27 -52.43 35.23
C ALA A 345 -96.60 -51.84 33.98
N LYS A 346 -97.35 -51.74 32.88
CA LYS A 346 -96.90 -51.08 31.64
C LYS A 346 -96.37 -49.68 32.00
N LYS A 347 -95.08 -49.43 31.73
CA LYS A 347 -94.47 -48.10 31.94
C LYS A 347 -95.24 -47.06 31.15
N ARG A 348 -95.78 -46.05 31.84
CA ARG A 348 -96.31 -44.82 31.24
C ARG A 348 -95.20 -44.20 30.38
N ARG A 349 -95.46 -44.02 29.07
CA ARG A 349 -94.62 -43.18 28.21
C ARG A 349 -94.65 -41.75 28.76
N ILE A 350 -93.52 -41.29 29.30
CA ILE A 350 -93.32 -39.88 29.65
C ILE A 350 -92.92 -39.17 28.36
N SER A 351 -93.74 -38.20 27.95
CA SER A 351 -93.39 -37.25 26.89
C SER A 351 -92.19 -36.42 27.32
N LYS A 352 -91.11 -36.43 26.52
CA LYS A 352 -90.01 -35.47 26.69
C LYS A 352 -90.52 -34.11 26.21
N LYS A 353 -90.64 -33.15 27.13
CA LYS A 353 -90.45 -31.74 26.79
C LYS A 353 -88.96 -31.43 26.83
#